data_AF-A0A9E7PK66-F1
#
_entry.id   AF-A0A9E7PK66-F1
#
_cell.length_a   1.000
_cell.length_b   1.000
_cell.length_c   1.000
_cell.angle_alpha   90.00
_cell.angle_beta   90.00
_cell.angle_gamma   90.00
#
_symmetry.space_group_name_H-M   'P 1'
#
loop_
_entity.id
_entity.type
_entity.pdbx_description
1 polymer ?
#
loop_
_entity_poly.entity_id
_entity_poly.type
_entity_poly.pdbx_seq_one_letter_code
_entity_poly.pdbx_strand_id
1 'polypeptide(L)'
;MKIKKSNLHKFCKDGSTRDDLVMDEPVSIEFIKYLSNFGEVKIREGMRMTPFSFDKPDFISIKGILGDDEIEMRVKKEFQRETSGYFDLLLFNYNDGTPDVNAMRGREAEIRAKIEE
;
A
#
# COMPACT_ATOMS: atom_id res chain seq x y z
N MET A 1 -2.01 -12.53 -4.57
CA MET A 1 -1.13 -11.35 -4.45
C MET A 1 -0.49 -11.18 -3.07
N LYS A 2 0.81 -11.38 -2.95
CA LYS A 2 1.66 -11.17 -1.76
C LYS A 2 3.01 -10.57 -2.16
N ILE A 3 3.75 -10.03 -1.19
CA ILE A 3 5.13 -9.60 -1.41
C ILE A 3 5.99 -10.85 -1.63
N LYS A 4 6.65 -10.93 -2.78
CA LYS A 4 7.61 -11.99 -3.11
C LYS A 4 9.01 -11.63 -2.64
N LYS A 5 9.40 -10.37 -2.80
CA LYS A 5 10.74 -9.87 -2.45
C LYS A 5 10.71 -8.37 -2.18
N SER A 6 11.53 -7.90 -1.24
CA SER A 6 11.95 -6.49 -1.18
C SER A 6 13.28 -6.35 -1.92
N ASN A 7 13.30 -5.57 -3.01
CA ASN A 7 14.51 -5.31 -3.79
C ASN A 7 15.40 -4.28 -3.10
N LEU A 8 14.81 -3.36 -2.36
CA LEU A 8 15.52 -2.23 -1.79
C LEU A 8 14.74 -1.63 -0.63
N HIS A 9 15.45 -1.36 0.47
CA HIS A 9 14.97 -0.56 1.58
C HIS A 9 15.87 0.67 1.73
N LYS A 10 15.29 1.87 1.66
CA LYS A 10 16.02 3.15 1.72
C LYS A 10 15.47 4.05 2.81
N PHE A 11 16.36 4.58 3.64
CA PHE A 11 16.07 5.72 4.51
C PHE A 11 16.24 7.02 3.72
N CYS A 12 15.20 7.85 3.70
CA CYS A 12 15.19 9.16 3.06
C CYS A 12 15.71 10.24 4.02
N LYS A 13 16.09 11.40 3.49
CA LYS A 13 16.63 12.52 4.30
C LYS A 13 15.62 13.08 5.31
N ASP A 14 14.33 12.95 5.02
CA ASP A 14 13.23 13.32 5.92
C ASP A 14 12.91 12.22 6.96
N GLY A 15 13.70 11.14 6.98
CA GLY A 15 13.53 9.99 7.86
C GLY A 15 12.43 9.02 7.44
N SER A 16 11.71 9.29 6.34
CA SER A 16 10.80 8.30 5.76
C SER A 16 11.56 7.10 5.21
N THR A 17 10.90 5.95 5.14
CA THR A 17 11.43 4.75 4.50
C THR A 17 10.77 4.59 3.15
N ARG A 18 11.53 4.07 2.19
CA ARG A 18 11.06 3.73 0.86
C ARG A 18 11.50 2.31 0.53
N ASP A 19 10.53 1.49 0.18
CA ASP A 19 10.68 0.08 -0.17
C ASP A 19 10.30 -0.13 -1.63
N ASP A 20 11.22 -0.68 -2.41
CA ASP A 20 10.92 -1.14 -3.77
C ASP A 20 10.59 -2.64 -3.67
N LEU A 21 9.32 -3.01 -3.85
CA LEU A 21 8.78 -4.35 -3.61
C LEU A 21 8.41 -5.03 -4.93
N VAL A 22 8.61 -6.35 -4.97
CA VAL A 22 8.16 -7.23 -6.05
C VAL A 22 7.04 -8.11 -5.53
N MET A 23 5.91 -8.05 -6.19
CA MET A 23 4.73 -8.86 -5.93
C MET A 23 4.86 -10.25 -6.58
N ASP A 24 4.12 -11.24 -6.10
CA ASP A 24 4.09 -12.57 -6.74
C ASP A 24 3.21 -12.62 -8.00
N GLU A 25 2.33 -11.63 -8.16
CA GLU A 25 1.40 -11.47 -9.27
C GLU A 25 1.33 -9.97 -9.65
N PRO A 26 1.11 -9.64 -10.93
CA PRO A 26 0.97 -8.24 -11.35
C PRO A 26 -0.19 -7.51 -10.67
N VAL A 27 -0.03 -6.21 -10.46
CA VAL A 27 -1.04 -5.33 -9.88
C VAL A 27 -2.27 -5.27 -10.79
N SER A 28 -3.40 -5.78 -10.29
CA SER A 28 -4.66 -5.84 -11.04
C SER A 28 -5.56 -4.64 -10.76
N ILE A 29 -6.52 -4.38 -11.65
CA ILE A 29 -7.47 -3.27 -11.47
C ILE A 29 -8.41 -3.51 -10.28
N GLU A 30 -8.70 -4.76 -9.97
CA GLU A 30 -9.48 -5.20 -8.80
C GLU A 30 -8.75 -4.84 -7.50
N PHE A 31 -7.43 -5.05 -7.45
CA PHE A 31 -6.64 -4.62 -6.29
C PHE A 31 -6.65 -3.10 -6.13
N ILE A 32 -6.54 -2.35 -7.23
CA ILE A 32 -6.62 -0.87 -7.18
C ILE A 32 -8.01 -0.40 -6.70
N LYS A 33 -9.09 -1.04 -7.17
CA LYS A 33 -10.45 -0.78 -6.67
C LYS A 33 -10.56 -1.11 -5.18
N TYR A 34 -9.96 -2.20 -4.73
CA TYR A 34 -9.91 -2.55 -3.32
C TYR A 34 -9.19 -1.47 -2.48
N LEU A 35 -8.02 -1.00 -2.91
CA LEU A 35 -7.29 0.08 -2.22
C LEU A 35 -8.11 1.37 -2.08
N SER A 36 -8.96 1.68 -3.07
CA SER A 36 -9.81 2.88 -3.04
C SER A 36 -10.83 2.92 -1.89
N ASN A 37 -11.05 1.78 -1.20
CA ASN A 37 -11.90 1.74 -0.01
C ASN A 37 -11.26 2.35 1.24
N PHE A 38 -9.93 2.54 1.23
CA PHE A 38 -9.13 2.90 2.40
C PHE A 38 -8.46 4.28 2.27
N GLY A 39 -8.11 4.69 1.06
CA GLY A 39 -7.38 5.93 0.77
C GLY A 39 -7.62 6.45 -0.63
N GLU A 40 -6.87 7.48 -1.02
CA GLU A 40 -7.02 8.11 -2.33
C GLU A 40 -6.23 7.33 -3.38
N VAL A 41 -6.90 6.90 -4.45
CA VAL A 41 -6.27 6.29 -5.62
C VAL A 41 -6.32 7.26 -6.79
N LYS A 42 -5.17 7.45 -7.45
CA LYS A 42 -5.04 8.19 -8.71
C LYS A 42 -4.46 7.26 -9.77
N ILE A 43 -5.15 7.11 -10.89
CA ILE A 43 -4.68 6.37 -12.07
C ILE A 43 -4.48 7.37 -13.20
N ARG A 44 -3.35 7.29 -13.92
CA ARG A 44 -3.09 8.11 -15.10
C ARG A 44 -3.29 7.28 -16.36
N GLU A 45 -4.41 7.54 -17.03
CA GLU A 45 -4.77 6.89 -18.30
C GLU A 45 -4.12 7.61 -19.51
N GLY A 46 -4.15 6.96 -20.67
CA GLY A 46 -3.65 7.54 -21.93
C GLY A 46 -2.13 7.52 -22.13
N MET A 47 -1.41 6.79 -21.28
CA MET A 47 0.03 6.56 -21.39
C MET A 47 0.31 5.12 -21.85
N ARG A 48 1.51 4.85 -22.43
CA ARG A 48 1.92 3.50 -22.87
C ARG A 48 1.91 2.47 -21.73
N MET A 49 2.27 2.93 -20.54
CA MET A 49 2.10 2.22 -19.27
C MET A 49 1.03 2.97 -18.47
N THR A 50 0.34 2.34 -17.53
CA THR A 50 -0.71 2.99 -16.73
C THR A 50 -0.25 3.16 -15.29
N PRO A 51 0.41 4.29 -14.93
CA PRO A 51 0.85 4.54 -13.57
C PRO A 51 -0.34 4.72 -12.63
N PHE A 52 -0.18 4.24 -11.40
CA PHE A 52 -1.10 4.54 -10.32
C PHE A 52 -0.35 5.04 -9.09
N SER A 53 -1.08 5.75 -8.23
CA SER A 53 -0.66 6.05 -6.87
C SER A 53 -1.81 5.85 -5.90
N PHE A 54 -1.53 5.23 -4.77
CA PHE A 54 -2.40 5.18 -3.60
C PHE A 54 -1.76 6.01 -2.49
N ASP A 55 -2.55 6.87 -1.85
CA ASP A 55 -2.13 7.66 -0.70
C ASP A 55 -3.13 7.48 0.45
N LYS A 56 -2.61 7.02 1.59
CA LYS A 56 -3.33 7.02 2.85
C LYS A 56 -2.54 7.90 3.83
N PRO A 57 -3.04 9.12 4.11
CA PRO A 57 -2.39 10.00 5.06
C PRO A 57 -2.11 9.30 6.38
N ASP A 58 -0.87 9.49 6.84
CA ASP A 58 -0.32 8.99 8.11
C ASP A 58 -0.15 7.47 8.18
N PHE A 59 -0.39 6.77 7.08
CA PHE A 59 -0.12 5.34 6.95
C PHE A 59 1.00 5.11 5.94
N ILE A 60 0.63 4.93 4.67
CA ILE A 60 1.55 4.58 3.59
C ILE A 60 1.15 5.29 2.30
N SER A 61 2.12 5.44 1.41
CA SER A 61 1.85 5.73 0.00
C SER A 61 2.45 4.63 -0.86
N ILE A 62 1.75 4.26 -1.94
CA ILE A 62 2.16 3.23 -2.87
C ILE A 62 2.12 3.82 -4.28
N LYS A 63 3.13 3.53 -5.08
CA LYS A 63 3.17 3.85 -6.51
C LYS A 63 3.56 2.63 -7.30
N GLY A 64 3.06 2.53 -8.51
CA GLY A 64 3.43 1.44 -9.40
C GLY A 64 2.78 1.61 -10.76
N ILE A 65 2.82 0.53 -11.54
CA ILE A 65 2.22 0.47 -12.85
C ILE A 65 1.19 -0.66 -12.85
N LEU A 66 -0.01 -0.36 -13.34
CA LEU A 66 -1.06 -1.36 -13.48
C LEU A 66 -0.60 -2.44 -14.49
N GLY A 67 -0.72 -3.71 -14.10
CA GLY A 67 -0.24 -4.85 -14.88
C GLY A 67 1.26 -5.15 -14.73
N ASP A 68 1.98 -4.45 -13.85
CA ASP A 68 3.36 -4.73 -13.46
C ASP A 68 3.40 -5.38 -12.06
N ASP A 69 4.47 -6.08 -11.71
CA ASP A 69 4.64 -6.71 -10.39
C ASP A 69 5.51 -5.89 -9.43
N GLU A 70 6.10 -4.79 -9.89
CA GLU A 70 6.90 -3.89 -9.06
C GLU A 70 6.08 -2.70 -8.52
N ILE A 71 6.25 -2.40 -7.22
CA ILE A 71 5.69 -1.23 -6.56
C ILE A 71 6.73 -0.53 -5.68
N GLU A 72 6.60 0.78 -5.55
CA GLU A 72 7.32 1.61 -4.57
C GLU A 72 6.35 1.89 -3.41
N MET A 73 6.70 1.47 -2.20
CA MET A 73 5.98 1.80 -0.96
C MET A 73 6.79 2.81 -0.15
N ARG A 74 6.13 3.80 0.44
CA ARG A 74 6.78 4.77 1.34
C ARG A 74 6.00 4.94 2.63
N VAL A 75 6.73 5.02 3.74
CA VAL A 75 6.20 5.18 5.09
C VAL A 75 6.87 6.37 5.76
N LYS A 76 6.06 7.32 6.27
CA LYS A 76 6.58 8.50 6.98
C LYS A 76 7.23 8.09 8.29
N LYS A 77 8.32 8.78 8.67
CA LYS A 77 9.06 8.53 9.92
C LYS A 77 8.16 8.48 11.16
N GLU A 78 7.22 9.42 11.22
CA GLU A 78 6.34 9.68 12.36
C GLU A 78 5.44 8.48 12.70
N PHE A 79 5.10 7.64 11.72
CA PHE A 79 4.11 6.56 11.88
C PHE A 79 4.67 5.17 11.57
N GLN A 80 5.98 5.08 11.27
CA GLN A 80 6.63 3.83 10.84
C GLN A 80 6.40 2.65 11.78
N ARG A 81 6.34 2.91 13.10
CA ARG A 81 6.16 1.86 14.10
C ARG A 81 4.72 1.35 14.10
N GLU A 82 3.76 2.25 14.02
CA GLU A 82 2.33 1.99 14.13
C GLU A 82 1.79 1.38 12.83
N THR A 83 2.36 1.76 11.69
CA THR A 83 1.93 1.34 10.35
C THR A 83 2.75 0.18 9.79
N SER A 84 3.69 -0.35 10.58
CA SER A 84 4.47 -1.53 10.21
C SER A 84 3.53 -2.72 9.95
N GLY A 85 3.67 -3.37 8.80
CA GLY A 85 2.82 -4.49 8.39
C GLY A 85 1.43 -4.12 7.87
N TYR A 86 1.08 -2.83 7.80
CA TYR A 86 -0.21 -2.40 7.25
C TYR A 86 -0.41 -2.85 5.79
N PHE A 87 0.65 -2.80 4.98
CA PHE A 87 0.57 -3.26 3.60
C PHE A 87 0.39 -4.79 3.50
N ASP A 88 1.07 -5.57 4.34
CA ASP A 88 0.85 -7.02 4.42
C ASP A 88 -0.59 -7.35 4.81
N LEU A 89 -1.20 -6.58 5.73
CA LEU A 89 -2.60 -6.73 6.10
C LEU A 89 -3.55 -6.43 4.93
N LEU A 90 -3.28 -5.39 4.13
CA LEU A 90 -4.05 -5.09 2.93
C LEU A 90 -4.03 -6.26 1.95
N LEU A 91 -2.84 -6.83 1.71
CA LEU A 91 -2.66 -7.97 0.82
C LEU A 91 -3.34 -9.23 1.34
N PHE A 92 -3.20 -9.53 2.63
CA PHE A 92 -3.83 -10.68 3.27
C PHE A 92 -5.36 -10.64 3.09
N ASN A 93 -5.98 -9.51 3.41
CA ASN A 93 -7.44 -9.35 3.30
C ASN A 93 -7.92 -9.35 1.85
N TYR A 94 -7.11 -8.84 0.91
CA TYR A 94 -7.45 -8.91 -0.51
C TYR A 94 -7.53 -10.35 -1.04
N ASN A 95 -6.65 -11.25 -0.55
CA ASN A 95 -6.59 -12.64 -1.04
C ASN A 95 -7.66 -13.56 -0.45
N ASP A 96 -8.37 -13.18 0.61
CA ASP A 96 -9.33 -14.04 1.31
C ASP A 96 -10.68 -14.24 0.56
N GLY A 97 -10.64 -14.11 -0.78
CA GLY A 97 -11.75 -14.35 -1.71
C GLY A 97 -12.79 -13.24 -1.75
N THR A 98 -13.30 -12.79 -0.60
CA THR A 98 -14.14 -11.59 -0.48
C THR A 98 -13.44 -10.62 0.45
N PRO A 99 -12.80 -9.55 -0.05
CA PRO A 99 -12.05 -8.65 0.81
C PRO A 99 -12.95 -8.07 1.90
N ASP A 100 -12.70 -8.44 3.16
CA ASP A 100 -13.46 -7.94 4.30
C ASP A 100 -12.99 -6.51 4.64
N VAL A 101 -13.55 -5.56 3.89
CA VAL A 101 -13.28 -4.14 4.04
C VAL A 101 -13.61 -3.66 5.46
N ASN A 102 -14.59 -4.26 6.14
CA ASN A 102 -14.98 -3.86 7.49
C ASN A 102 -13.95 -4.30 8.52
N ALA A 103 -13.46 -5.54 8.42
CA ALA A 103 -12.36 -6.01 9.26
C ALA A 103 -11.11 -5.12 9.11
N MET A 104 -10.77 -4.76 7.87
CA MET A 104 -9.64 -3.86 7.61
C MET A 104 -9.85 -2.46 8.17
N ARG A 105 -11.06 -1.90 8.07
CA ARG A 105 -11.37 -0.60 8.69
C ARG A 105 -11.27 -0.64 10.22
N GLY A 106 -11.62 -1.75 10.85
CA GLY A 106 -11.39 -1.95 12.28
C GLY A 106 -9.91 -1.87 12.64
N ARG A 107 -9.04 -2.54 11.86
CA ARG A 107 -7.58 -2.46 12.01
C ARG A 107 -7.03 -1.06 11.77
N GLU A 108 -7.54 -0.34 10.77
CA GLU A 108 -7.17 1.05 10.54
C GLU A 108 -7.51 1.94 11.74
N ALA A 109 -8.66 1.73 12.38
CA ALA A 109 -9.05 2.47 13.57
C ALA A 109 -8.11 2.18 14.76
N GLU A 110 -7.71 0.92 14.96
CA GLU A 110 -6.73 0.53 15.99
C GLU A 110 -5.36 1.20 15.76
N ILE A 111 -4.88 1.24 14.51
CA ILE A 111 -3.61 1.89 14.16
C ILE A 111 -3.74 3.40 14.35
N ARG A 112 -4.84 4.01 13.90
CA ARG A 112 -5.08 5.44 14.04
C ARG A 112 -5.13 5.90 15.49
N ALA A 113 -5.78 5.12 16.36
CA ALA A 113 -5.82 5.41 17.79
C ALA A 113 -4.42 5.48 18.42
N LYS A 114 -3.47 4.66 17.94
CA LYS A 114 -2.07 4.69 18.40
C LYS A 114 -1.27 5.85 17.83
N ILE A 115 -1.63 6.35 16.66
CA ILE A 115 -1.01 7.53 16.05
C ILE A 115 -1.45 8.81 16.76
N GLU A 116 -2.68 8.84 17.28
CA GLU A 116 -3.27 9.98 17.98
C GLU A 116 -2.97 10.04 19.49
N GLU A 117 -2.35 8.99 20.04
CA GLU A 117 -1.90 8.88 21.45
C GLU A 117 -0.52 9.52 21.67
#